data_AF-A0A971K734-F1
#
_entry.id   AF-A0A971K734-F1
#
_cell.length_a   1.000
_cell.length_b   1.000
_cell.length_c   1.000
_cell.angle_alpha   90.00
_cell.angle_beta   90.00
_cell.angle_gamma   90.00
#
_symmetry.space_group_name_H-M   'P 1'
#
loop_
_entity.id
_entity.type
_entity.pdbx_description
1 polymer ?
#
loop_
_entity_poly.entity_id
_entity_poly.type
_entity_poly.pdbx_seq_one_letter_code
_entity_poly.pdbx_strand_id
1 'polypeptide(L)'
;MCYVYELLHEKYDVSAYYYNPNIMPVDEYNTRYRELEGFSSLKKFKLLETEPDRKEWIRRVSPLRYLGEKSQRCHECYRIRLEQTFRMAEKEKFDIVASSLSISPHKDADAINHIGLSLSSEYGIPFHEADFKKKDGFKKSAAMSRSYGFYRQDYCGCIYSMLEKDPGSEWSKLVRAEKEKNIQAGDSLKPQVIDTGAELDLHHFNPADTEKLVNEYLRIAIEKGYTEVRIVHGKGKSRIKQRVYAVLANHPAVNSFHDDSYNWGATVVRITPFTLC
;
A
#
# COMPACT_ATOMS: atom_id res chain seq x y z
N MET A 1 -6.14 19.32 -6.42
CA MET A 1 -6.92 19.60 -5.19
C MET A 1 -7.90 20.74 -5.43
N CYS A 2 -7.48 21.89 -5.98
CA CYS A 2 -8.32 23.09 -6.13
C CYS A 2 -9.69 22.82 -6.76
N TYR A 3 -9.72 22.18 -7.92
CA TYR A 3 -11.00 21.83 -8.58
C TYR A 3 -11.87 20.88 -7.76
N VAL A 4 -11.24 19.95 -7.02
CA VAL A 4 -11.97 19.04 -6.13
C VAL A 4 -12.59 19.81 -4.96
N TYR A 5 -11.86 20.76 -4.38
CA TYR A 5 -12.40 21.66 -3.37
C TYR A 5 -13.59 22.46 -3.91
N GLU A 6 -13.46 23.09 -5.09
CA GLU A 6 -14.57 23.85 -5.69
C GLU A 6 -15.83 22.98 -5.89
N LEU A 7 -15.69 21.72 -6.30
CA LEU A 7 -16.85 20.83 -6.45
C LEU A 7 -17.49 20.43 -5.12
N LEU A 8 -16.69 20.22 -4.07
CA LEU A 8 -17.17 19.71 -2.80
C LEU A 8 -17.70 20.83 -1.89
N HIS A 9 -17.11 22.03 -1.91
CA HIS A 9 -17.54 23.14 -1.06
C HIS A 9 -18.94 23.67 -1.40
N GLU A 10 -19.47 23.38 -2.59
CA GLU A 10 -20.85 23.69 -2.97
C GLU A 10 -21.87 22.89 -2.14
N LYS A 11 -21.46 21.77 -1.54
CA LYS A 11 -22.35 20.80 -0.88
C LYS A 11 -21.95 20.44 0.54
N TYR A 12 -20.69 20.66 0.91
CA TYR A 12 -20.11 20.22 2.18
C TYR A 12 -19.32 21.36 2.82
N ASP A 13 -19.23 21.35 4.16
CA ASP A 13 -18.19 22.08 4.87
C ASP A 13 -16.87 21.31 4.75
N VAL A 14 -15.96 21.81 3.93
CA VAL A 14 -14.78 21.05 3.50
C VAL A 14 -13.59 21.39 4.39
N SER A 15 -12.96 20.36 4.95
CA SER A 15 -11.59 20.43 5.48
C SER A 15 -10.65 19.60 4.61
N ALA A 16 -9.36 19.94 4.59
CA ALA A 16 -8.34 19.15 3.92
C ALA A 16 -7.45 18.46 4.96
N TYR A 17 -7.08 17.20 4.70
CA TYR A 17 -6.08 16.49 5.49
C TYR A 17 -4.86 16.18 4.62
N TYR A 18 -3.70 16.64 5.06
CA TYR A 18 -2.43 16.41 4.37
C TYR A 18 -1.64 15.30 5.06
N TYR A 19 -1.67 14.11 4.46
CA TYR A 19 -0.89 12.96 4.90
C TYR A 19 -0.29 12.24 3.70
N ASN A 20 1.00 12.45 3.47
CA ASN A 20 1.70 11.97 2.28
C ASN A 20 3.07 11.36 2.63
N PRO A 21 3.13 10.20 3.30
CA PRO A 21 4.39 9.58 3.71
C PRO A 21 5.26 9.14 2.54
N ASN A 22 4.65 9.02 1.36
CA ASN A 22 5.34 8.67 0.14
C ASN A 22 6.17 9.81 -0.46
N ILE A 23 5.94 11.08 -0.11
CA ILE A 23 6.57 12.20 -0.83
C ILE A 23 8.00 12.43 -0.33
N MET A 24 8.99 12.22 -1.20
CA MET A 24 10.41 12.35 -0.93
C MET A 24 11.09 13.11 -2.09
N PRO A 25 12.12 13.94 -1.82
CA PRO A 25 12.70 14.24 -0.50
C PRO A 25 11.77 15.11 0.38
N VAL A 26 12.18 15.38 1.62
CA VAL A 26 11.41 16.20 2.58
C VAL A 26 11.09 17.59 2.01
N ASP A 27 11.99 18.19 1.24
CA ASP A 27 11.75 19.50 0.60
C ASP A 27 10.58 19.48 -0.40
N GLU A 28 10.36 18.37 -1.11
CA GLU A 28 9.20 18.21 -1.98
C GLU A 28 7.91 18.13 -1.15
N TYR A 29 7.94 17.43 -0.02
CA TYR A 29 6.80 17.36 0.91
C TYR A 29 6.44 18.74 1.43
N ASN A 30 7.44 19.50 1.90
CA ASN A 30 7.28 20.84 2.46
C ASN A 30 6.81 21.84 1.40
N THR A 31 7.29 21.72 0.16
CA THR A 31 6.85 22.58 -0.94
C THR A 31 5.38 22.33 -1.27
N ARG A 32 4.98 21.07 -1.44
CA ARG A 32 3.58 20.71 -1.70
C ARG A 32 2.65 21.04 -0.52
N TYR A 33 3.14 20.98 0.71
CA TYR A 33 2.40 21.42 1.89
C TYR A 33 2.12 22.92 1.85
N ARG A 34 3.17 23.75 1.66
CA ARG A 34 3.05 25.22 1.61
C ARG A 34 2.08 25.69 0.52
N GLU A 35 2.06 25.02 -0.63
CA GLU A 35 1.07 25.29 -1.68
C GLU A 35 -0.37 25.05 -1.20
N LEU A 36 -0.60 23.95 -0.49
CA LEU A 36 -1.91 23.62 0.06
C LEU A 36 -2.30 24.56 1.22
N GLU A 37 -1.34 24.93 2.06
CA GLU A 37 -1.51 25.91 3.16
C GLU A 37 -1.87 27.30 2.62
N GLY A 38 -1.19 27.75 1.57
CA GLY A 38 -1.54 29.00 0.88
C GLY A 38 -2.94 28.96 0.29
N PHE A 39 -3.32 27.85 -0.35
CA PHE A 39 -4.67 27.68 -0.87
C PHE A 39 -5.74 27.59 0.23
N SER A 40 -5.43 26.91 1.34
CA SER A 40 -6.27 26.84 2.54
C SER A 40 -6.51 28.21 3.14
N SER A 41 -5.47 29.04 3.25
CA SER A 41 -5.58 30.41 3.74
C SER A 41 -6.46 31.28 2.82
N LEU A 42 -6.28 31.16 1.51
CA LEU A 42 -7.06 31.90 0.52
C LEU A 42 -8.55 31.54 0.55
N LYS A 43 -8.87 30.25 0.67
CA LYS A 43 -10.24 29.72 0.65
C LYS A 43 -10.87 29.56 2.03
N LYS A 44 -10.09 29.79 3.09
CA LYS A 44 -10.50 29.74 4.50
C LYS A 44 -11.08 28.38 4.94
N PHE A 45 -10.55 27.27 4.42
CA PHE A 45 -10.90 25.94 4.90
C PHE A 45 -9.87 25.41 5.89
N LYS A 46 -10.29 24.57 6.86
CA LYS A 46 -9.38 23.96 7.85
C LYS A 46 -8.42 23.00 7.15
N LEU A 47 -7.12 23.19 7.37
CA LEU A 47 -6.07 22.26 6.97
C LEU A 47 -5.58 21.48 8.20
N LEU A 48 -5.70 20.17 8.13
CA LEU A 48 -5.23 19.22 9.12
C LEU A 48 -3.94 18.57 8.62
N GLU A 49 -3.01 18.31 9.53
CA GLU A 49 -1.76 17.61 9.24
C GLU A 49 -1.36 16.72 10.42
N THR A 50 -0.72 15.60 10.11
CA THR A 50 0.08 14.83 11.07
C THR A 50 1.41 14.48 10.44
N GLU A 51 2.44 14.27 11.28
CA GLU A 51 3.74 13.84 10.79
C GLU A 51 3.60 12.49 10.05
N PRO A 52 3.99 12.41 8.78
CA PRO A 52 3.84 11.18 8.02
C PRO A 52 4.80 10.07 8.48
N ASP A 53 4.28 8.87 8.71
CA ASP A 53 5.10 7.71 9.02
C ASP A 53 5.74 7.12 7.75
N ARG A 54 6.92 7.65 7.42
CA ARG A 54 7.71 7.23 6.25
C ARG A 54 8.27 5.82 6.43
N LYS A 55 8.59 5.40 7.66
CA LYS A 55 9.17 4.08 7.93
C LYS A 55 8.12 3.01 7.64
N GLU A 56 6.91 3.21 8.14
CA GLU A 56 5.80 2.30 7.88
C GLU A 56 5.43 2.24 6.40
N TRP A 57 5.43 3.40 5.72
CA TRP A 57 5.20 3.44 4.27
C TRP A 57 6.28 2.64 3.51
N ILE A 58 7.56 2.81 3.84
CA ILE A 58 8.64 2.03 3.21
C ILE A 58 8.45 0.52 3.49
N ARG A 59 8.14 0.14 4.73
CA ARG A 59 7.94 -1.25 5.13
C ARG A 59 6.85 -1.93 4.30
N ARG A 60 5.70 -1.25 4.13
CA ARG A 60 4.55 -1.78 3.38
C ARG A 60 4.76 -1.76 1.85
N VAL A 61 5.43 -0.74 1.31
CA VAL A 61 5.53 -0.54 -0.15
C VAL A 61 6.79 -1.16 -0.77
N SER A 62 7.89 -1.29 -0.01
CA SER A 62 9.15 -1.86 -0.51
C SER A 62 9.03 -3.28 -1.10
N PRO A 63 8.25 -4.21 -0.52
CA PRO A 63 8.03 -5.53 -1.12
C PRO A 63 7.42 -5.46 -2.53
N LEU A 64 6.67 -4.39 -2.83
CA LEU A 64 5.95 -4.17 -4.08
C LEU A 64 6.71 -3.25 -5.05
N ARG A 65 7.94 -2.85 -4.72
CA ARG A 65 8.68 -1.76 -5.39
C ARG A 65 8.82 -1.92 -6.91
N TYR A 66 8.93 -3.15 -7.41
CA TYR A 66 9.12 -3.44 -8.83
C TYR A 66 7.82 -3.62 -9.63
N LEU A 67 6.65 -3.57 -9.00
CA LEU A 67 5.38 -3.68 -9.73
C LEU A 67 5.08 -2.44 -10.60
N GLY A 68 5.81 -1.33 -10.38
CA GLY A 68 5.70 -0.11 -11.18
C GLY A 68 4.50 0.77 -10.85
N GLU A 69 4.35 1.90 -11.54
CA GLU A 69 3.19 2.79 -11.36
C GLU A 69 1.86 2.12 -11.76
N LYS A 70 0.77 2.57 -11.10
CA LYS A 70 -0.60 2.07 -11.27
C LYS A 70 -0.80 0.59 -10.95
N SER A 71 0.18 -0.04 -10.31
CA SER A 71 0.09 -1.40 -9.82
C SER A 71 -0.33 -1.42 -8.35
N GLN A 72 -0.33 -2.62 -7.78
CA GLN A 72 -0.54 -2.82 -6.35
C GLN A 72 0.37 -1.98 -5.45
N ARG A 73 1.59 -1.64 -5.91
CA ARG A 73 2.46 -0.70 -5.19
C ARG A 73 1.76 0.64 -4.94
N CYS A 74 1.06 1.15 -5.94
CA CYS A 74 0.29 2.39 -5.83
C CYS A 74 -0.98 2.19 -5.00
N HIS A 75 -1.65 1.05 -5.12
CA HIS A 75 -2.83 0.72 -4.32
C HIS A 75 -2.51 0.69 -2.83
N GLU A 76 -1.37 0.10 -2.45
CA GLU A 76 -0.92 0.08 -1.06
C GLU A 76 -0.64 1.49 -0.52
N CYS A 77 -0.03 2.33 -1.36
CA CYS A 77 0.16 3.75 -1.03
C CYS A 77 -1.17 4.50 -0.87
N TYR A 78 -2.20 4.18 -1.67
CA TYR A 78 -3.53 4.78 -1.52
C TYR A 78 -4.17 4.32 -0.21
N ARG A 79 -4.08 3.02 0.11
CA ARG A 79 -4.61 2.45 1.35
C ARG A 79 -4.02 3.10 2.59
N ILE A 80 -2.69 3.22 2.69
CA ILE A 80 -2.03 3.90 3.82
C ILE A 80 -2.58 5.32 4.02
N ARG A 81 -2.75 6.07 2.92
CA ARG A 81 -3.21 7.46 2.98
C ARG A 81 -4.69 7.59 3.33
N LEU A 82 -5.53 6.73 2.76
CA LEU A 82 -6.97 6.72 3.06
C LEU A 82 -7.22 6.23 4.47
N GLU A 83 -6.57 5.16 4.93
CA GLU A 83 -6.68 4.64 6.29
C GLU A 83 -6.40 5.75 7.33
N GLN A 84 -5.32 6.51 7.12
CA GLN A 84 -4.99 7.65 7.99
C GLN A 84 -6.00 8.80 7.87
N THR A 85 -6.64 8.97 6.71
CA THR A 85 -7.72 9.94 6.53
C THR A 85 -8.99 9.52 7.28
N PHE A 86 -9.34 8.23 7.28
CA PHE A 86 -10.46 7.69 8.07
C PHE A 86 -10.22 7.79 9.57
N ARG A 87 -9.01 7.47 10.04
CA ARG A 87 -8.63 7.68 11.45
C ARG A 87 -8.73 9.15 11.86
N MET A 88 -8.31 10.07 10.99
CA MET A 88 -8.47 11.50 11.23
C MET A 88 -9.95 11.92 11.23
N ALA A 89 -10.74 11.37 10.31
CA ALA A 89 -12.17 11.63 10.23
C ALA A 89 -12.91 11.19 11.50
N GLU A 90 -12.61 10.00 12.02
CA GLU A 90 -13.16 9.51 13.29
C GLU A 90 -12.77 10.42 14.46
N LYS A 91 -11.48 10.75 14.59
CA LYS A 91 -10.94 11.60 15.66
C LYS A 91 -11.59 12.99 15.69
N GLU A 92 -11.70 13.62 14.53
CA GLU A 92 -12.25 14.98 14.38
C GLU A 92 -13.77 14.99 14.15
N LYS A 93 -14.41 13.81 14.12
CA LYS A 93 -15.86 13.60 13.93
C LYS A 93 -16.41 14.14 12.61
N PHE A 94 -15.74 13.87 11.50
CA PHE A 94 -16.25 14.18 10.16
C PHE A 94 -17.29 13.15 9.71
N ASP A 95 -18.33 13.62 9.03
CA ASP A 95 -19.44 12.77 8.55
C ASP A 95 -19.14 11.99 7.26
N ILE A 96 -18.14 12.42 6.48
CA ILE A 96 -17.81 11.81 5.19
C ILE A 96 -16.35 12.06 4.81
N VAL A 97 -15.74 11.08 4.16
CA VAL A 97 -14.37 11.16 3.61
C VAL A 97 -14.43 11.24 2.08
N ALA A 98 -13.59 12.08 1.48
CA ALA A 98 -13.35 12.11 0.04
C ALA A 98 -11.85 12.12 -0.26
N SER A 99 -11.45 11.77 -1.49
CA SER A 99 -10.04 11.79 -1.88
C SER A 99 -9.77 12.64 -3.11
N SER A 100 -8.89 13.63 -2.96
CA SER A 100 -8.41 14.39 -4.12
C SER A 100 -7.48 13.59 -5.03
N LEU A 101 -7.09 12.37 -4.66
CA LEU A 101 -6.22 11.50 -5.47
C LEU A 101 -6.80 11.21 -6.86
N SER A 102 -8.13 11.08 -6.95
CA SER A 102 -8.80 10.67 -8.19
C SER A 102 -8.84 11.76 -9.27
N ILE A 103 -8.41 13.00 -8.99
CA ILE A 103 -8.24 14.07 -10.00
C ILE A 103 -7.03 13.85 -10.92
N SER A 104 -6.03 13.08 -10.46
CA SER A 104 -4.77 12.93 -11.18
C SER A 104 -4.89 11.89 -12.30
N PRO A 105 -4.47 12.17 -13.54
CA PRO A 105 -4.53 11.23 -14.67
C PRO A 105 -3.58 10.04 -14.50
N HIS A 106 -2.65 10.13 -13.57
CA HIS A 106 -1.68 9.09 -13.25
C HIS A 106 -2.13 8.20 -12.08
N LYS A 107 -3.36 8.38 -11.57
CA LYS A 107 -3.90 7.60 -10.46
C LYS A 107 -5.10 6.79 -10.92
N ASP A 108 -5.17 5.57 -10.41
CA ASP A 108 -6.27 4.64 -10.64
C ASP A 108 -7.44 5.03 -9.73
N ALA A 109 -8.50 5.61 -10.32
CA ALA A 109 -9.66 6.06 -9.54
C ALA A 109 -10.50 4.89 -9.05
N ASP A 110 -10.59 3.80 -9.81
CA ASP A 110 -11.39 2.64 -9.42
C ASP A 110 -10.73 1.96 -8.21
N ALA A 111 -9.41 1.81 -8.21
CA ALA A 111 -8.67 1.33 -7.05
C ALA A 111 -8.82 2.24 -5.82
N ILE A 112 -8.76 3.56 -5.99
CA ILE A 112 -8.98 4.52 -4.89
C ILE A 112 -10.38 4.37 -4.31
N ASN A 113 -11.40 4.28 -5.18
CA ASN A 113 -12.79 4.15 -4.79
C ASN A 113 -13.05 2.82 -4.06
N HIS A 114 -12.55 1.70 -4.59
CA HIS A 114 -12.66 0.40 -3.92
C HIS A 114 -12.01 0.39 -2.54
N ILE A 115 -10.82 0.98 -2.38
CA ILE A 115 -10.16 1.09 -1.07
C ILE A 115 -10.97 2.00 -0.14
N GLY A 116 -11.46 3.13 -0.64
CA GLY A 116 -12.29 4.06 0.13
C GLY A 116 -13.57 3.44 0.64
N LEU A 117 -14.30 2.69 -0.21
CA LEU A 117 -15.51 1.95 0.17
C LEU A 117 -15.21 0.83 1.18
N SER A 118 -14.10 0.10 1.01
CA SER A 118 -13.67 -0.91 1.99
C SER A 118 -13.42 -0.30 3.37
N LEU A 119 -12.74 0.85 3.43
CA LEU A 119 -12.48 1.56 4.69
C LEU A 119 -13.76 2.22 5.24
N SER A 120 -14.68 2.64 4.37
CA SER A 120 -15.99 3.16 4.78
C SER A 120 -16.76 2.13 5.62
N SER A 121 -16.78 0.87 5.17
CA SER A 121 -17.38 -0.23 5.93
C SER A 121 -16.65 -0.54 7.24
N GLU A 122 -15.32 -0.40 7.27
CA GLU A 122 -14.48 -0.70 8.45
C GLU A 122 -14.64 0.37 9.55
N TYR A 123 -14.67 1.65 9.19
CA TYR A 123 -14.73 2.77 10.12
C TYR A 123 -16.15 3.29 10.36
N GLY A 124 -17.14 2.83 9.59
CA GLY A 124 -18.52 3.32 9.69
C GLY A 124 -18.71 4.77 9.22
N ILE A 125 -17.76 5.33 8.48
CA ILE A 125 -17.80 6.69 7.94
C ILE A 125 -18.04 6.61 6.44
N PRO A 126 -19.06 7.25 5.86
CA PRO A 126 -19.28 7.31 4.41
C PRO A 126 -18.05 7.75 3.61
N PHE A 127 -17.88 7.17 2.42
CA PHE A 127 -16.88 7.61 1.43
C PHE A 127 -17.55 8.22 0.20
N HIS A 128 -17.14 9.41 -0.19
CA HIS A 128 -17.57 10.06 -1.42
C HIS A 128 -16.83 9.47 -2.62
N GLU A 129 -17.43 8.46 -3.25
CA GLU A 129 -16.93 7.87 -4.48
C GLU A 129 -16.93 8.90 -5.62
N ALA A 130 -15.76 9.15 -6.22
CA ALA A 130 -15.66 10.06 -7.35
C ALA A 130 -14.44 9.81 -8.21
N ASP A 131 -14.63 9.84 -9.53
CA ASP A 131 -13.55 10.07 -10.49
C ASP A 131 -13.56 11.54 -10.93
N PHE A 132 -12.79 12.36 -10.20
CA PHE A 132 -12.73 13.80 -10.48
C PHE A 132 -12.04 14.14 -11.82
N LYS A 133 -11.48 13.17 -12.56
CA LYS A 133 -10.98 13.40 -13.93
C LYS A 133 -12.11 13.61 -14.94
N LYS A 134 -13.28 12.99 -14.71
CA LYS A 134 -14.43 13.03 -15.62
C LYS A 134 -14.93 14.48 -15.78
N LYS A 135 -15.68 14.74 -16.86
CA LYS A 135 -16.22 16.08 -17.20
C LYS A 135 -15.13 17.17 -17.28
N ASP A 136 -14.01 16.81 -17.92
CA ASP A 136 -12.80 17.64 -18.06
C ASP A 136 -12.18 18.11 -16.74
N GLY A 137 -12.44 17.42 -15.63
CA GLY A 137 -12.00 17.87 -14.31
C GLY A 137 -10.48 18.03 -14.20
N PHE A 138 -9.70 17.13 -14.82
CA PHE A 138 -8.24 17.30 -14.86
C PHE A 138 -7.82 18.58 -15.58
N LYS A 139 -8.42 18.88 -16.75
CA LYS A 139 -8.11 20.10 -17.52
C LYS A 139 -8.46 21.35 -16.71
N LYS A 140 -9.62 21.34 -16.03
CA LYS A 140 -10.07 22.43 -15.14
C LYS A 140 -9.11 22.62 -13.97
N SER A 141 -8.73 21.54 -13.27
CA SER A 141 -7.72 21.59 -12.20
C SER A 141 -6.38 22.12 -12.70
N ALA A 142 -5.96 21.77 -13.92
CA ALA A 142 -4.72 22.26 -14.51
C ALA A 142 -4.77 23.75 -14.86
N ALA A 143 -5.92 24.24 -15.32
CA ALA A 143 -6.15 25.67 -15.56
C ALA A 143 -6.13 26.47 -14.25
N MET A 144 -6.82 25.98 -13.21
CA MET A 144 -6.81 26.61 -11.88
C MET A 144 -5.42 26.64 -11.26
N SER A 145 -4.67 25.54 -11.35
CA SER A 145 -3.28 25.49 -10.85
C SER A 145 -2.41 26.56 -11.53
N ARG A 146 -2.59 26.81 -12.83
CA ARG A 146 -1.88 27.89 -13.53
C ARG A 146 -2.34 29.28 -13.07
N SER A 147 -3.65 29.49 -12.88
CA SER A 147 -4.16 30.81 -12.47
C SER A 147 -3.74 31.18 -11.05
N TYR A 148 -3.59 30.20 -10.16
CA TYR A 148 -3.09 30.43 -8.80
C TYR A 148 -1.56 30.46 -8.71
N GLY A 149 -0.84 30.14 -9.79
CA GLY A 149 0.63 30.09 -9.79
C GLY A 149 1.23 28.94 -8.99
N PHE A 150 0.48 27.85 -8.77
CA PHE A 150 0.93 26.74 -7.94
C PHE A 150 2.09 25.97 -8.56
N TYR A 151 3.03 25.55 -7.71
CA TYR A 151 4.06 24.57 -8.08
C TYR A 151 3.45 23.32 -8.75
N ARG A 152 4.09 22.87 -9.84
CA ARG A 152 3.67 21.70 -10.60
C ARG A 152 4.72 20.60 -10.53
N GLN A 153 4.40 19.58 -9.75
CA GLN A 153 5.16 18.33 -9.71
C GLN A 153 5.16 17.61 -11.07
N ASP A 154 6.28 16.96 -11.40
CA ASP A 154 6.47 16.14 -12.61
C ASP A 154 6.48 14.63 -12.31
N TYR A 155 6.21 14.23 -11.06
CA TYR A 155 6.19 12.85 -10.59
C TYR A 155 5.21 12.64 -9.43
N CYS A 156 4.99 11.38 -9.06
CA CYS A 156 4.10 11.02 -7.96
C CYS A 156 4.51 11.66 -6.62
N GLY A 157 5.82 11.82 -6.40
CA GLY A 157 6.42 12.20 -5.13
C GLY A 157 7.20 11.07 -4.47
N CYS A 158 6.95 9.80 -4.81
CA CYS A 158 7.69 8.68 -4.20
C CYS A 158 9.02 8.37 -4.89
N ILE A 159 9.96 7.85 -4.10
CA ILE A 159 11.30 7.46 -4.57
C ILE A 159 11.22 6.48 -5.75
N TYR A 160 10.28 5.54 -5.73
CA TYR A 160 10.16 4.57 -6.83
C TYR A 160 9.67 5.19 -8.13
N SER A 161 8.74 6.15 -8.07
CA SER A 161 8.31 6.94 -9.24
C SER A 161 9.46 7.78 -9.80
N MET A 162 10.34 8.29 -8.92
CA MET A 162 11.56 9.01 -9.31
C MET A 162 12.57 8.09 -10.02
N LEU A 163 12.80 6.89 -9.48
CA LEU A 163 13.69 5.89 -10.09
C LEU A 163 13.18 5.36 -11.44
N GLU A 164 11.87 5.42 -11.67
CA GLU A 164 11.23 5.00 -12.93
C GLU A 164 11.24 6.08 -14.03
N LYS A 165 11.74 7.29 -13.75
CA LYS A 165 11.76 8.39 -14.74
C LYS A 165 12.63 8.06 -15.95
N ASP A 166 13.76 7.37 -15.75
CA ASP A 166 14.64 6.95 -16.84
C ASP A 166 14.27 5.54 -17.31
N PRO A 167 13.73 5.38 -18.53
CA PRO A 167 13.40 4.08 -19.10
C PRO A 167 14.64 3.19 -19.34
N GLY A 168 15.84 3.77 -19.48
CA GLY A 168 17.09 3.04 -19.73
C GLY A 168 17.75 2.46 -18.48
N SER A 169 17.36 2.95 -17.30
CA SER A 169 17.95 2.55 -16.02
C SER A 169 17.75 1.07 -15.68
N GLU A 170 18.68 0.51 -14.90
CA GLU A 170 18.55 -0.84 -14.37
C GLU A 170 17.27 -1.02 -13.55
N TRP A 171 16.85 0.01 -12.81
CA TRP A 171 15.59 -0.01 -12.08
C TRP A 171 14.39 -0.21 -13.00
N SER A 172 14.29 0.56 -14.07
CA SER A 172 13.20 0.45 -15.05
C SER A 172 13.20 -0.91 -15.75
N LYS A 173 14.36 -1.51 -16.00
CA LYS A 173 14.47 -2.88 -16.54
C LYS A 173 13.90 -3.92 -15.57
N LEU A 174 14.22 -3.83 -14.28
CA LEU A 174 13.66 -4.72 -13.24
C LEU A 174 12.14 -4.59 -13.15
N VAL A 175 11.61 -3.36 -13.23
CA VAL A 175 10.16 -3.12 -13.24
C VAL A 175 9.49 -3.76 -14.46
N ARG A 176 10.09 -3.66 -15.66
CA ARG A 176 9.55 -4.32 -16.86
C ARG A 176 9.56 -5.84 -16.75
N ALA A 177 10.68 -6.41 -16.32
CA ALA A 177 10.80 -7.85 -16.13
C ALA A 177 9.75 -8.38 -15.14
N GLU A 178 9.47 -7.63 -14.06
CA GLU A 178 8.44 -8.00 -13.09
C GLU A 178 7.03 -7.90 -13.67
N LYS A 179 6.73 -6.85 -14.46
CA LYS A 179 5.46 -6.73 -15.17
C LYS A 179 5.24 -7.87 -16.16
N GLU A 180 6.27 -8.24 -16.91
CA GLU A 180 6.22 -9.34 -17.88
C GLU A 180 5.93 -10.69 -17.20
N LYS A 181 6.57 -10.97 -16.05
CA LYS A 181 6.27 -12.16 -15.25
C LYS A 181 4.82 -12.21 -14.80
N ASN A 182 4.27 -11.09 -14.33
CA ASN A 182 2.88 -11.02 -13.87
C ASN A 182 1.87 -11.19 -15.02
N ILE A 183 2.17 -10.65 -16.21
CA ILE A 183 1.34 -10.87 -17.41
C ILE A 183 1.35 -12.34 -17.83
N GLN A 184 2.53 -12.98 -17.81
CA GLN A 184 2.69 -14.39 -18.16
C GLN A 184 2.04 -15.35 -17.16
N ALA A 185 1.89 -14.94 -15.89
CA ALA A 185 1.20 -15.71 -14.86
C ALA A 185 -0.34 -15.71 -15.00
N GLY A 186 -0.90 -14.92 -15.94
CA GLY A 186 -2.32 -14.59 -15.98
C GLY A 186 -2.69 -13.64 -14.84
N ASP A 187 -3.76 -12.87 -14.99
CA ASP A 187 -4.20 -11.77 -14.10
C ASP A 187 -4.64 -12.22 -12.67
N SER A 188 -4.11 -13.35 -12.18
CA SER A 188 -4.45 -14.00 -10.91
C SER A 188 -3.57 -13.57 -9.73
N LEU A 189 -2.59 -12.68 -9.92
CA LEU A 189 -1.81 -12.11 -8.82
C LEU A 189 -2.45 -10.81 -8.32
N LYS A 190 -3.57 -10.95 -7.61
CA LYS A 190 -3.82 -10.05 -6.47
C LYS A 190 -2.60 -10.16 -5.54
N PRO A 191 -2.12 -9.09 -4.89
CA PRO A 191 -1.18 -9.28 -3.80
C PRO A 191 -1.75 -10.30 -2.83
N GLN A 192 -1.03 -11.40 -2.63
CA GLN A 192 -1.24 -12.13 -1.40
C GLN A 192 -0.62 -11.25 -0.31
N VAL A 193 -1.46 -10.40 0.29
CA VAL A 193 -1.30 -10.06 1.70
C VAL A 193 -1.18 -11.41 2.39
N ILE A 194 -0.02 -11.72 2.97
CA ILE A 194 0.10 -12.89 3.83
C ILE A 194 -0.62 -12.53 5.13
N ASP A 195 -1.95 -12.50 5.08
CA ASP A 195 -2.80 -12.60 6.25
C ASP A 195 -3.42 -13.98 6.21
N THR A 196 -2.77 -14.94 6.87
CA THR A 196 -3.14 -16.35 6.71
C THR A 196 -3.42 -17.03 8.04
N GLY A 197 -3.57 -16.26 9.14
CA GLY A 197 -3.75 -16.84 10.47
C GLY A 197 -2.58 -17.77 10.83
N ALA A 198 -2.87 -18.87 11.53
CA ALA A 198 -1.87 -19.86 11.94
C ALA A 198 -1.37 -20.78 10.79
N GLU A 199 -1.65 -20.44 9.52
CA GLU A 199 -1.26 -21.26 8.38
C GLU A 199 -0.59 -20.42 7.26
N LEU A 200 0.26 -21.00 6.42
CA LEU A 200 0.80 -20.41 5.18
C LEU A 200 0.70 -21.45 4.08
N ASP A 201 0.01 -21.16 2.97
CA ASP A 201 -0.06 -22.07 1.82
C ASP A 201 0.87 -21.64 0.68
N LEU A 202 1.90 -22.45 0.40
CA LEU A 202 2.92 -22.18 -0.60
C LEU A 202 2.57 -22.66 -2.02
N HIS A 203 1.44 -23.34 -2.25
CA HIS A 203 1.11 -23.90 -3.58
C HIS A 203 0.99 -22.87 -4.69
N HIS A 204 0.62 -21.64 -4.34
CA HIS A 204 0.39 -20.54 -5.29
C HIS A 204 1.64 -19.68 -5.52
N PHE A 205 2.78 -20.05 -4.93
CA PHE A 205 4.00 -19.27 -4.96
C PHE A 205 5.11 -19.95 -5.76
N ASN A 206 6.00 -19.14 -6.33
CA ASN A 206 7.17 -19.64 -7.02
C ASN A 206 8.12 -20.32 -6.00
N PRO A 207 8.60 -21.56 -6.26
CA PRO A 207 9.58 -22.22 -5.38
C PRO A 207 10.85 -21.40 -5.09
N ALA A 208 11.21 -20.46 -5.98
CA ALA A 208 12.31 -19.53 -5.79
C ALA A 208 12.14 -18.66 -4.53
N ASP A 209 10.90 -18.31 -4.19
CA ASP A 209 10.55 -17.35 -3.14
C ASP A 209 10.29 -18.00 -1.77
N THR A 210 10.31 -19.33 -1.68
CA THR A 210 9.98 -20.09 -0.46
C THR A 210 10.72 -19.58 0.78
N GLU A 211 12.02 -19.33 0.68
CA GLU A 211 12.81 -18.85 1.82
C GLU A 211 12.33 -17.49 2.33
N LYS A 212 12.12 -16.55 1.42
CA LYS A 212 11.64 -15.21 1.76
C LYS A 212 10.25 -15.25 2.38
N LEU A 213 9.34 -16.03 1.79
CA LEU A 213 7.94 -16.14 2.24
C LEU A 213 7.83 -16.80 3.61
N VAL A 214 8.59 -17.87 3.84
CA VAL A 214 8.61 -18.56 5.14
C VAL A 214 9.18 -17.65 6.23
N ASN A 215 10.30 -16.96 5.98
CA ASN A 215 10.89 -16.04 6.95
C ASN A 215 9.95 -14.88 7.30
N GLU A 216 9.31 -14.26 6.29
CA GLU A 216 8.38 -13.16 6.52
C GLU A 216 7.11 -13.62 7.24
N TYR A 217 6.59 -14.79 6.91
CA TYR A 217 5.45 -15.39 7.61
C TYR A 217 5.77 -15.68 9.09
N LEU A 218 6.93 -16.30 9.38
CA LEU A 218 7.34 -16.58 10.76
C LEU A 218 7.50 -15.29 11.57
N ARG A 219 8.07 -14.23 10.99
CA ARG A 219 8.16 -12.91 11.63
C ARG A 219 6.77 -12.40 12.04
N ILE A 220 5.81 -12.41 11.11
CA ILE A 220 4.43 -11.98 11.37
C ILE A 220 3.75 -12.87 12.41
N ALA A 221 3.96 -14.18 12.34
CA ALA A 221 3.35 -15.13 13.26
C ALA A 221 3.83 -14.94 14.71
N ILE A 222 5.14 -14.67 14.88
CA ILE A 222 5.75 -14.33 16.18
C ILE A 222 5.17 -13.01 16.71
N GLU A 223 5.07 -11.98 15.87
CA GLU A 223 4.48 -10.68 16.24
C GLU A 223 3.01 -10.80 16.68
N LYS A 224 2.26 -11.71 16.04
CA LYS A 224 0.86 -12.01 16.40
C LYS A 224 0.73 -12.95 17.61
N GLY A 225 1.83 -13.45 18.17
CA GLY A 225 1.83 -14.30 19.37
C GLY A 225 1.48 -15.76 19.12
N TYR A 226 1.54 -16.26 17.88
CA TYR A 226 1.34 -17.68 17.62
C TYR A 226 2.49 -18.51 18.21
N THR A 227 2.15 -19.64 18.82
CA THR A 227 3.11 -20.63 19.36
C THR A 227 3.28 -21.84 18.44
N GLU A 228 2.32 -22.06 17.55
CA GLU A 228 2.32 -23.12 16.54
C GLU A 228 1.71 -22.58 15.25
N VAL A 229 2.35 -22.89 14.12
CA VAL A 229 1.89 -22.53 12.78
C VAL A 229 2.05 -23.68 11.80
N ARG A 230 1.34 -23.62 10.69
CA ARG A 230 1.34 -24.66 9.65
C ARG A 230 1.80 -24.09 8.31
N ILE A 231 2.74 -24.75 7.64
CA ILE A 231 3.22 -24.35 6.31
C ILE A 231 2.87 -25.46 5.31
N VAL A 232 1.95 -25.19 4.39
CA VAL A 232 1.50 -26.12 3.36
C VAL A 232 2.40 -25.98 2.12
N HIS A 233 2.97 -27.09 1.62
CA HIS A 233 3.93 -27.12 0.51
C HIS A 233 3.75 -28.31 -0.46
N GLY A 234 2.65 -29.06 -0.30
CA GLY A 234 2.24 -30.16 -1.17
C GLY A 234 2.82 -31.53 -0.79
N LYS A 235 2.15 -32.61 -1.21
CA LYS A 235 2.51 -33.99 -0.82
C LYS A 235 3.80 -34.45 -1.52
N GLY A 236 4.83 -34.86 -0.76
CA GLY A 236 6.02 -35.57 -1.27
C GLY A 236 7.38 -34.85 -1.08
N LYS A 237 8.44 -35.32 -1.77
CA LYS A 237 9.80 -34.72 -1.78
C LYS A 237 9.87 -33.49 -2.71
N SER A 238 9.01 -32.49 -2.50
CA SER A 238 8.98 -31.30 -3.35
C SER A 238 10.21 -30.40 -3.08
N ARG A 239 10.72 -29.70 -4.11
CA ARG A 239 11.78 -28.68 -3.94
C ARG A 239 11.35 -27.59 -2.95
N ILE A 240 10.05 -27.31 -2.85
CA ILE A 240 9.47 -26.38 -1.87
C ILE A 240 9.66 -26.95 -0.46
N LYS A 241 9.31 -28.21 -0.20
CA LYS A 241 9.51 -28.87 1.11
C LYS A 241 10.97 -28.80 1.56
N GLN A 242 11.91 -29.14 0.69
CA GLN A 242 13.33 -29.09 1.03
C GLN A 242 13.79 -27.67 1.41
N ARG A 243 13.28 -26.65 0.73
CA ARG A 243 13.56 -25.24 1.03
C ARG A 243 12.90 -24.81 2.34
N VAL A 244 11.65 -25.18 2.59
CA VAL A 244 10.98 -24.96 3.88
C VAL A 244 11.83 -25.55 5.00
N TYR A 245 12.28 -26.79 4.87
CA TYR A 245 13.08 -27.46 5.90
C TYR A 245 14.44 -26.78 6.11
N ALA A 246 15.10 -26.35 5.04
CA ALA A 246 16.36 -25.62 5.13
C ALA A 246 16.19 -24.29 5.87
N VAL A 247 15.08 -23.57 5.64
CA VAL A 247 14.79 -22.31 6.34
C VAL A 247 14.49 -22.58 7.81
N LEU A 248 13.58 -23.52 8.11
CA LEU A 248 13.15 -23.84 9.46
C LEU A 248 14.30 -24.35 10.34
N ALA A 249 15.19 -25.17 9.79
CA ALA A 249 16.35 -25.70 10.51
C ALA A 249 17.35 -24.62 10.96
N ASN A 250 17.37 -23.47 10.29
CA ASN A 250 18.30 -22.38 10.58
C ASN A 250 17.62 -21.15 11.22
N HIS A 251 16.29 -21.19 11.42
CA HIS A 251 15.55 -20.03 11.90
C HIS A 251 15.59 -19.94 13.43
N PRO A 252 16.06 -18.81 14.03
CA PRO A 252 16.35 -18.72 15.46
C PRO A 252 15.12 -18.82 16.38
N ALA A 253 13.93 -18.53 15.86
CA ALA A 253 12.69 -18.59 16.61
C ALA A 253 11.94 -19.94 16.47
N VAL A 254 12.45 -20.88 15.67
CA VAL A 254 11.82 -22.19 15.45
C VAL A 254 12.38 -23.19 16.48
N ASN A 255 11.49 -23.72 17.32
CA ASN A 255 11.85 -24.70 18.36
C ASN A 255 11.89 -26.12 17.81
N SER A 256 10.90 -26.47 16.99
CA SER A 256 10.79 -27.78 16.33
C SER A 256 9.84 -27.70 15.15
N PHE A 257 9.98 -28.64 14.22
CA PHE A 257 9.03 -28.81 13.12
C PHE A 257 8.93 -30.27 12.71
N HIS A 258 7.76 -30.68 12.24
CA HIS A 258 7.52 -32.04 11.75
C HIS A 258 6.45 -32.03 10.65
N ASP A 259 6.40 -33.09 9.85
CA ASP A 259 5.31 -33.28 8.89
C ASP A 259 3.99 -33.49 9.65
N ASP A 260 2.92 -32.87 9.16
CA ASP A 260 1.57 -33.14 9.63
C ASP A 260 1.19 -34.60 9.31
N SER A 261 0.93 -35.37 10.37
CA SER A 261 0.70 -36.83 10.32
C SER A 261 -0.59 -37.22 9.60
N TYR A 262 -1.57 -36.31 9.51
CA TYR A 262 -2.82 -36.53 8.78
C TYR A 262 -2.73 -36.05 7.32
N ASN A 263 -1.90 -35.05 7.03
CA ASN A 263 -1.75 -34.47 5.69
C ASN A 263 -0.28 -34.15 5.39
N TRP A 264 0.41 -35.09 4.73
CA TRP A 264 1.84 -35.05 4.40
C TRP A 264 2.26 -33.91 3.45
N GLY A 265 1.33 -33.00 3.13
CA GLY A 265 1.57 -31.80 2.34
C GLY A 265 1.74 -30.53 3.18
N ALA A 266 1.85 -30.65 4.51
CA ALA A 266 2.09 -29.53 5.40
C ALA A 266 3.12 -29.87 6.49
N THR A 267 3.80 -28.83 6.97
CA THR A 267 4.74 -28.90 8.08
C THR A 267 4.21 -28.08 9.24
N VAL A 268 4.08 -28.70 10.40
CA VAL A 268 3.74 -28.04 11.66
C VAL A 268 5.02 -27.52 12.29
N VAL A 269 5.04 -26.25 12.68
CA VAL A 269 6.20 -25.54 13.20
C VAL A 269 5.85 -24.95 14.56
N ARG A 270 6.62 -25.29 15.58
CA ARG A 270 6.55 -24.65 16.90
C ARG A 270 7.55 -23.52 16.97
N ILE A 271 7.06 -22.35 17.36
CA ILE A 271 7.85 -21.12 17.43
C ILE A 271 7.75 -20.50 18.82
N THR A 272 8.80 -19.79 19.23
CA THR A 272 8.79 -19.02 20.47
C THR A 272 8.29 -17.60 20.18
N PRO A 273 7.14 -17.17 20.74
CA PRO A 273 6.72 -15.77 20.67
C PRO A 273 7.73 -14.89 21.40
N PHE A 274 7.92 -13.63 20.99
CA PHE A 274 8.64 -12.68 21.83
C PHE A 274 7.88 -12.48 23.14
N THR A 275 8.48 -12.86 24.26
CA THR A 275 8.01 -12.42 25.57
C THR A 275 8.34 -10.93 25.68
N LEU A 276 7.33 -10.07 25.73
CA LEU A 276 7.53 -8.69 26.18
C LEU A 276 7.96 -8.76 27.64
N CYS A 277 9.25 -8.54 27.91
CA CYS A 277 9.75 -8.18 29.23
C CYS A 277 9.52 -6.69 29.49
#